data_AF-A0A0Q8ETC5-F1
#
_entry.id   AF-A0A0Q8ETC5-F1
#
_cell.length_a   1.000
_cell.length_b   1.000
_cell.length_c   1.000
_cell.angle_alpha   90.00
_cell.angle_beta   90.00
_cell.angle_gamma   90.00
#
_symmetry.space_group_name_H-M   'P 1'
#
loop_
_entity.id
_entity.type
_entity.pdbx_description
1 polymer ?
#
loop_
_entity_poly.entity_id
_entity_poly.type
_entity_poly.pdbx_seq_one_letter_code
_entity_poly.pdbx_strand_id
1 'polypeptide(L)'
;MAGPCGWPLPLALSAVVVIDVFWGVATVFAIDLFNSHYRNNNEFLRSFYAELHADLIAVLVLAGVLFVIFSMATPGYALSNIDIACLGLPLFINAIDALARAKDPVGILRLNMGRRLFLMGVPAAMLVLSSWILIRIYSGQIPAAASLWLQLNIIAAGFSAYVSAKQVSYFLKHRKMSVSPTLEKMFAAFRGGRPGLYDQAARVSEKFERDMKKASAQAAAQRRQSKKRTKPKRT
;
A
#
# COMPACT_ATOMS: atom_id res chain seq x y z
N MET A 1 37.19 23.63 -3.74
CA MET A 1 37.06 22.78 -2.54
C MET A 1 35.69 22.11 -2.58
N ALA A 2 35.63 20.86 -3.01
CA ALA A 2 34.40 20.06 -3.04
C ALA A 2 34.22 19.40 -1.67
N GLY A 3 33.07 19.61 -1.03
CA GLY A 3 32.75 18.96 0.25
C GLY A 3 32.57 17.44 0.10
N PRO A 4 32.58 16.67 1.21
CA PRO A 4 32.64 15.19 1.18
C PRO A 4 31.36 14.49 0.69
N CYS A 5 30.35 15.22 0.21
CA CYS A 5 29.08 14.66 -0.22
C CYS A 5 28.74 15.17 -1.62
N GLY A 6 29.00 14.35 -2.65
CA GLY A 6 28.67 14.65 -4.05
C GLY A 6 27.18 14.59 -4.38
N TRP A 7 26.30 14.98 -3.45
CA TRP A 7 24.88 15.16 -3.74
C TRP A 7 24.64 16.63 -4.08
N PRO A 8 23.86 16.95 -5.13
CA PRO A 8 23.12 18.19 -5.10
C PRO A 8 22.15 18.10 -3.91
N LEU A 9 22.46 18.81 -2.83
CA LEU A 9 21.64 19.01 -1.62
C LEU A 9 20.12 18.99 -1.86
N PRO A 10 19.56 19.69 -2.88
CA PRO A 10 18.13 19.65 -3.16
C PRO A 10 17.59 18.25 -3.52
N LEU A 11 18.38 17.39 -4.18
CA LEU A 11 17.96 16.04 -4.55
C LEU A 11 18.00 15.09 -3.35
N ALA A 12 18.92 15.31 -2.39
CA ALA A 12 18.99 14.57 -1.13
C ALA A 12 17.79 14.85 -0.24
N LEU A 13 17.52 16.14 -0.04
CA LEU A 13 16.41 16.58 0.79
C LEU A 13 15.07 16.12 0.22
N SER A 14 14.87 16.25 -1.10
CA SER A 14 13.61 15.80 -1.72
C SER A 14 13.41 14.29 -1.65
N ALA A 15 14.45 13.48 -1.87
CA ALA A 15 14.34 12.03 -1.75
C ALA A 15 14.02 11.59 -0.31
N VAL A 16 14.69 12.18 0.68
CA VAL A 16 14.45 11.88 2.10
C VAL A 16 13.03 12.28 2.48
N VAL A 17 12.61 13.51 2.17
CA VAL A 17 11.27 14.01 2.52
C VAL A 17 10.17 13.16 1.86
N VAL A 18 10.34 12.78 0.59
CA VAL A 18 9.35 11.95 -0.11
C VAL A 18 9.16 10.60 0.56
N ILE A 19 10.24 9.95 0.99
CA ILE A 19 10.15 8.63 1.64
C ILE A 19 9.64 8.79 3.09
N ASP A 20 10.02 9.87 3.78
CA ASP A 20 9.63 10.15 5.16
C ASP A 20 8.12 10.36 5.33
N VAL A 21 7.44 10.95 4.34
CA VAL A 21 5.97 11.11 4.34
C VAL A 21 5.24 9.77 4.45
N PHE A 22 5.84 8.67 3.98
CA PHE A 22 5.22 7.35 4.06
C PHE A 22 5.16 6.80 5.49
N TRP A 23 5.88 7.37 6.47
CA TRP A 23 5.67 7.03 7.87
C TRP A 23 4.26 7.36 8.36
N GLY A 24 3.73 8.52 7.97
CA GLY A 24 2.36 8.90 8.32
C GLY A 24 1.35 7.90 7.73
N VAL A 25 1.52 7.55 6.45
CA VAL A 25 0.65 6.61 5.75
C VAL A 25 0.77 5.19 6.33
N ALA A 26 1.99 4.72 6.58
CA ALA A 26 2.27 3.43 7.19
C ALA A 26 1.65 3.33 8.59
N THR A 27 1.75 4.41 9.38
CA THR A 27 1.16 4.48 10.73
C THR A 27 -0.36 4.37 10.68
N VAL A 28 -1.01 5.09 9.75
CA VAL A 28 -2.46 4.98 9.55
C VAL A 28 -2.86 3.55 9.19
N PHE A 29 -2.15 2.90 8.27
CA PHE A 29 -2.41 1.50 7.91
C PHE A 29 -2.12 0.53 9.04
N ALA A 30 -1.08 0.76 9.84
CA ALA A 30 -0.78 -0.06 11.00
C ALA A 30 -1.88 0.05 12.06
N ILE A 31 -2.35 1.27 12.37
CA ILE A 31 -3.48 1.50 13.28
C ILE A 31 -4.73 0.79 12.79
N ASP A 32 -5.05 0.89 11.50
CA ASP A 32 -6.21 0.21 10.92
C ASP A 32 -6.08 -1.31 10.95
N LEU A 33 -4.89 -1.85 10.69
CA LEU A 33 -4.57 -3.28 10.79
C LEU A 33 -4.77 -3.80 12.22
N PHE A 34 -4.21 -3.10 13.22
CA PHE A 34 -4.38 -3.47 14.63
C PHE A 34 -5.85 -3.40 15.05
N ASN A 35 -6.56 -2.32 14.72
CA ASN A 35 -7.98 -2.19 15.04
C ASN A 35 -8.85 -3.26 14.36
N SER A 36 -8.47 -3.68 13.16
CA SER A 36 -9.13 -4.77 12.44
C SER A 36 -8.90 -6.12 13.11
N HIS A 37 -7.68 -6.36 13.59
CA HIS A 37 -7.32 -7.55 14.36
C HIS A 37 -8.16 -7.67 15.65
N TYR A 38 -8.35 -6.56 16.38
CA TYR A 38 -9.19 -6.50 17.59
C TYR A 38 -10.71 -6.44 17.33
N ARG A 39 -11.17 -6.69 16.09
CA ARG A 39 -12.60 -6.68 15.69
C ARG A 39 -13.33 -5.34 15.88
N ASN A 40 -12.61 -4.25 16.07
CA ASN A 40 -13.20 -2.90 16.24
C ASN A 40 -13.44 -2.18 14.90
N ASN A 41 -13.25 -2.87 13.77
CA ASN A 41 -13.35 -2.30 12.43
C ASN A 41 -14.46 -2.96 11.61
N ASN A 42 -14.91 -2.28 10.55
CA ASN A 42 -15.97 -2.75 9.66
C ASN A 42 -15.64 -4.12 9.05
N GLU A 43 -16.66 -4.98 8.86
CA GLU A 43 -16.51 -6.34 8.32
C GLU A 43 -15.76 -6.38 6.98
N PHE A 44 -15.95 -5.35 6.16
CA PHE A 44 -15.22 -5.16 4.91
C PHE A 44 -13.70 -5.00 5.10
N LEU A 45 -13.29 -4.12 6.02
CA LEU A 45 -11.87 -3.88 6.35
C LEU A 45 -11.26 -5.09 7.05
N ARG A 46 -12.04 -5.80 7.86
CA ARG A 46 -11.63 -7.05 8.49
C ARG A 46 -11.35 -8.16 7.49
N SER A 47 -12.18 -8.29 6.48
CA SER A 47 -11.98 -9.27 5.41
C SER A 47 -10.75 -8.90 4.55
N PHE A 48 -10.55 -7.60 4.28
CA PHE A 48 -9.35 -7.11 3.61
C PHE A 48 -8.07 -7.42 4.38
N TYR A 49 -7.99 -7.03 5.66
CA TYR A 49 -6.80 -7.26 6.46
C TYR A 49 -6.56 -8.74 6.79
N ALA A 50 -7.60 -9.57 6.79
CA ALA A 50 -7.44 -11.03 6.86
C ALA A 50 -6.72 -11.58 5.62
N GLU A 51 -7.00 -11.07 4.40
CA GLU A 51 -6.26 -11.44 3.20
C GLU A 51 -4.78 -10.98 3.26
N LEU A 52 -4.48 -9.86 3.93
CA LEU A 52 -3.09 -9.39 4.12
C LEU A 52 -2.32 -10.10 5.24
N HIS A 53 -3.01 -10.68 6.21
CA HIS A 53 -2.40 -11.21 7.44
C HIS A 53 -1.34 -12.29 7.14
N ALA A 54 -1.61 -13.19 6.19
CA ALA A 54 -0.67 -14.24 5.81
C ALA A 54 0.64 -13.67 5.22
N ASP A 55 0.51 -12.68 4.33
CA ASP A 55 1.65 -12.01 3.68
C ASP A 55 2.47 -11.21 4.71
N LEU A 56 1.81 -10.53 5.66
CA LEU A 56 2.47 -9.75 6.70
C LEU A 56 3.15 -10.63 7.76
N ILE A 57 2.55 -11.76 8.14
CA ILE A 57 3.19 -12.73 9.04
C ILE A 57 4.46 -13.29 8.39
N ALA A 58 4.43 -13.61 7.09
CA ALA A 58 5.62 -14.09 6.39
C ALA A 58 6.78 -13.07 6.43
N VAL A 59 6.47 -11.78 6.22
CA VAL A 59 7.48 -10.70 6.32
C VAL A 59 7.99 -10.54 7.75
N LEU A 60 7.12 -10.64 8.75
CA LEU A 60 7.50 -10.52 10.17
C LEU A 60 8.34 -11.71 10.64
N VAL A 61 8.02 -12.93 10.21
CA VAL A 61 8.83 -14.13 10.45
C VAL A 61 10.20 -13.98 9.80
N LEU A 62 10.27 -13.52 8.55
CA LEU A 62 11.54 -13.26 7.88
C LEU A 62 12.38 -12.22 8.62
N ALA A 63 11.75 -11.12 9.07
CA ALA A 63 12.42 -10.10 9.88
C ALA A 63 12.96 -10.68 11.20
N GLY A 64 12.19 -11.54 11.87
CA GLY A 64 12.63 -12.24 13.08
C GLY A 64 13.82 -13.18 12.83
N VAL A 65 13.78 -13.95 11.73
CA VAL A 65 14.90 -14.82 11.34
C VAL A 65 16.16 -14.01 11.06
N LEU A 66 16.05 -12.91 10.31
CA LEU A 66 17.18 -12.02 10.04
C LEU A 66 17.73 -11.40 11.33
N PHE A 67 16.86 -10.97 12.25
CA PHE A 67 17.27 -10.43 13.54
C PHE A 67 18.08 -11.45 14.35
N VAL A 68 17.66 -12.72 14.40
CA VAL A 68 18.40 -13.80 15.08
C VAL A 68 19.75 -14.04 14.40
N ILE A 69 19.80 -14.14 13.07
CA ILE A 69 21.04 -14.33 12.32
C ILE A 69 22.03 -13.19 12.64
N PHE A 70 21.59 -11.93 12.58
CA PHE A 70 22.47 -10.79 12.84
C PHE A 70 22.87 -10.63 14.31
N SER A 71 22.04 -11.07 15.24
CA SER A 71 22.40 -11.08 16.67
C SER A 71 23.48 -12.12 16.98
N MET A 72 23.58 -13.18 16.17
CA MET A 72 24.54 -14.28 16.35
C MET A 72 25.74 -14.20 15.40
N ALA A 73 25.69 -13.37 14.36
CA ALA A 73 26.75 -13.26 13.36
C ALA A 73 28.00 -12.57 13.94
N THR A 74 29.17 -13.09 13.56
CA THR A 74 30.48 -12.48 13.85
C THR A 74 31.21 -12.28 12.52
N PRO A 75 31.71 -11.07 12.19
CA PRO A 75 31.71 -9.85 13.00
C PRO A 75 30.31 -9.25 13.22
N GLY A 76 30.17 -8.45 14.28
CA GLY A 76 28.90 -7.84 14.68
C GLY A 76 28.29 -6.95 13.60
N TYR A 77 26.96 -6.84 13.60
CA TYR A 77 26.18 -6.16 12.57
C TYR A 77 26.63 -4.70 12.34
N ALA A 78 27.01 -4.38 11.10
CA ALA A 78 27.27 -3.01 10.68
C ALA A 78 25.97 -2.35 10.21
N LEU A 79 25.64 -1.19 10.77
CA LEU A 79 24.46 -0.39 10.40
C LEU A 79 24.44 0.08 8.92
N SER A 80 25.57 -0.05 8.22
CA SER A 80 25.70 0.17 6.78
C SER A 80 25.29 -1.05 5.94
N ASN A 81 25.00 -2.19 6.54
CA ASN A 81 24.48 -3.36 5.83
C ASN A 81 23.06 -3.07 5.32
N ILE A 82 22.77 -3.53 4.11
CA ILE A 82 21.56 -3.21 3.33
C ILE A 82 20.36 -4.11 3.70
N ASP A 83 20.61 -5.05 4.60
CA ASP A 83 19.78 -6.23 4.83
C ASP A 83 18.38 -5.88 5.36
N ILE A 84 18.25 -4.79 6.13
CA ILE A 84 16.96 -4.33 6.65
C ILE A 84 16.08 -3.83 5.50
N ALA A 85 16.62 -3.02 4.59
CA ALA A 85 15.87 -2.54 3.44
C ALA A 85 15.55 -3.63 2.39
N CYS A 86 16.26 -4.76 2.40
CA CYS A 86 15.89 -5.94 1.62
C CYS A 86 14.52 -6.53 2.00
N LEU A 87 13.97 -6.19 3.18
CA LEU A 87 12.57 -6.51 3.53
C LEU A 87 11.56 -5.60 2.80
N GLY A 88 11.95 -4.37 2.45
CA GLY A 88 11.09 -3.40 1.78
C GLY A 88 10.97 -3.59 0.26
N LEU A 89 12.05 -4.01 -0.41
CA LEU A 89 12.05 -4.18 -1.87
C LEU A 89 11.00 -5.20 -2.38
N PRO A 90 10.84 -6.39 -1.78
CA PRO A 90 9.79 -7.34 -2.18
C PRO A 90 8.38 -6.77 -2.04
N LEU A 91 8.15 -5.87 -1.08
CA LEU A 91 6.84 -5.23 -0.90
C LEU A 91 6.47 -4.33 -2.09
N PHE A 92 7.44 -3.59 -2.65
CA PHE A 92 7.23 -2.82 -3.88
C PHE A 92 6.95 -3.72 -5.08
N ILE A 93 7.68 -4.83 -5.23
CA ILE A 93 7.46 -5.79 -6.32
C ILE A 93 6.05 -6.38 -6.22
N ASN A 94 5.66 -6.81 -5.03
CA ASN A 94 4.31 -7.33 -4.77
C ASN A 94 3.23 -6.26 -4.98
N ALA A 95 3.51 -4.99 -4.69
CA ALA A 95 2.60 -3.88 -4.99
C ALA A 95 2.38 -3.72 -6.51
N ILE A 96 3.46 -3.81 -7.30
CA ILE A 96 3.40 -3.74 -8.76
C ILE A 96 2.62 -4.94 -9.32
N ASP A 97 2.90 -6.16 -8.86
CA ASP A 97 2.18 -7.37 -9.29
C ASP A 97 0.69 -7.31 -8.91
N ALA A 98 0.36 -6.87 -7.68
CA ALA A 98 -1.02 -6.70 -7.25
C ALA A 98 -1.78 -5.73 -8.17
N LEU A 99 -1.20 -4.57 -8.48
CA LEU A 99 -1.78 -3.61 -9.44
C LEU A 99 -1.83 -4.14 -10.87
N ALA A 100 -0.87 -4.98 -11.26
CA ALA A 100 -0.89 -5.65 -12.56
C ALA A 100 -2.02 -6.70 -12.65
N ARG A 101 -2.34 -7.40 -11.57
CA ARG A 101 -3.42 -8.39 -11.56
C ARG A 101 -4.77 -7.78 -11.20
N ALA A 102 -4.79 -6.54 -10.74
CA ALA A 102 -5.99 -5.80 -10.38
C ALA A 102 -6.98 -5.71 -11.56
N LYS A 103 -8.10 -6.43 -11.44
CA LYS A 103 -9.18 -6.44 -12.43
C LYS A 103 -10.52 -6.65 -11.74
N ASP A 104 -11.54 -5.94 -12.19
CA ASP A 104 -12.92 -6.23 -11.80
C ASP A 104 -13.42 -7.49 -12.52
N PRO A 105 -13.83 -8.55 -11.80
CA PRO A 105 -14.30 -9.80 -12.41
C PRO A 105 -15.58 -9.64 -13.27
N VAL A 106 -16.40 -8.61 -13.03
CA VAL A 106 -17.63 -8.35 -13.84
C VAL A 106 -17.38 -7.28 -14.90
N GLY A 107 -16.29 -6.51 -14.77
CA GLY A 107 -15.87 -5.51 -15.74
C GLY A 107 -16.72 -4.24 -15.75
N ILE A 108 -17.37 -3.91 -14.63
CA ILE A 108 -18.13 -2.66 -14.43
C ILE A 108 -17.14 -1.52 -14.15
N LEU A 109 -16.18 -1.74 -13.24
CA LEU A 109 -15.04 -0.85 -13.07
C LEU A 109 -13.90 -1.30 -13.97
N ARG A 110 -13.76 -0.65 -15.13
CA ARG A 110 -12.59 -0.84 -15.99
C ARG A 110 -11.54 0.19 -15.65
N LEU A 111 -10.42 -0.28 -15.10
CA LEU A 111 -9.20 0.51 -15.08
C LEU A 111 -8.61 0.54 -16.49
N ASN A 112 -8.66 1.72 -17.12
CA ASN A 112 -7.97 1.93 -18.39
C ASN A 112 -6.47 1.64 -18.22
N MET A 113 -5.86 1.09 -19.27
CA MET A 113 -4.43 0.72 -19.27
C MET A 113 -3.53 1.87 -18.81
N GLY A 114 -3.79 3.10 -19.28
CA GLY A 114 -3.03 4.29 -18.87
C GLY A 114 -3.12 4.59 -17.36
N ARG A 115 -4.30 4.44 -16.74
CA ARG A 115 -4.48 4.64 -15.29
C ARG A 115 -3.79 3.54 -14.49
N ARG A 116 -3.82 2.30 -14.99
CA ARG A 116 -3.13 1.18 -14.38
C ARG A 116 -1.61 1.35 -14.45
N LEU A 117 -1.07 1.74 -15.60
CA LEU A 117 0.35 2.06 -15.77
C LEU A 117 0.78 3.22 -14.87
N PHE A 118 -0.06 4.25 -14.74
CA PHE A 118 0.19 5.36 -13.81
C PHE A 118 0.27 4.87 -12.36
N LEU A 119 -0.69 4.06 -11.90
CA LEU A 119 -0.69 3.51 -10.55
C LEU A 119 0.50 2.57 -10.30
N MET A 120 0.92 1.78 -11.29
CA MET A 120 2.13 0.94 -11.22
C MET A 120 3.42 1.76 -11.27
N GLY A 121 3.41 2.91 -11.94
CA GLY A 121 4.57 3.79 -12.07
C GLY A 121 5.05 4.32 -10.72
N VAL A 122 4.15 4.58 -9.78
CA VAL A 122 4.51 5.08 -8.44
C VAL A 122 5.35 4.07 -7.65
N PRO A 123 4.91 2.82 -7.37
CA PRO A 123 5.75 1.84 -6.68
C PRO A 123 6.99 1.44 -7.49
N ALA A 124 6.94 1.46 -8.82
CA ALA A 124 8.12 1.21 -9.66
C ALA A 124 9.18 2.31 -9.51
N ALA A 125 8.78 3.59 -9.51
CA ALA A 125 9.68 4.71 -9.28
C ALA A 125 10.28 4.67 -7.87
N MET A 126 9.46 4.34 -6.86
CA MET A 126 9.94 4.17 -5.48
C MET A 126 10.93 3.00 -5.35
N LEU A 127 10.71 1.89 -6.07
CA LEU A 127 11.65 0.77 -6.10
C LEU A 127 13.00 1.17 -6.71
N VAL A 128 12.99 1.89 -7.83
CA VAL A 128 14.21 2.41 -8.47
C VAL A 128 14.95 3.38 -7.54
N LEU A 129 14.23 4.32 -6.94
CA LEU A 129 14.79 5.27 -5.98
C LEU A 129 15.39 4.56 -4.77
N SER A 130 14.68 3.60 -4.20
CA SER A 130 15.15 2.80 -3.06
C SER A 130 16.41 2.01 -3.43
N SER A 131 16.44 1.38 -4.59
CA SER A 131 17.61 0.64 -5.09
C SER A 131 18.81 1.55 -5.27
N TRP A 132 18.60 2.75 -5.80
CA TRP A 132 19.66 3.75 -5.97
C TRP A 132 20.22 4.24 -4.62
N ILE A 133 19.36 4.47 -3.61
CA ILE A 133 19.78 4.80 -2.25
C ILE A 133 20.59 3.67 -1.63
N LEU A 134 20.17 2.41 -1.81
CA LEU A 134 20.88 1.24 -1.27
C LEU A 134 22.28 1.09 -1.87
N ILE A 135 22.45 1.31 -3.17
CA ILE A 135 23.78 1.32 -3.80
C ILE A 135 24.69 2.35 -3.12
N ARG A 136 24.17 3.53 -2.78
CA ARG A 136 24.95 4.59 -2.11
C ARG A 136 25.32 4.23 -0.66
N ILE A 137 24.42 3.55 0.05
CA ILE A 137 24.70 2.98 1.37
C ILE A 137 25.83 1.95 1.25
N TYR A 138 25.76 1.04 0.26
CA TYR A 138 26.79 0.02 0.03
C TYR A 138 28.16 0.63 -0.25
N SER A 139 28.19 1.70 -1.06
CA SER A 139 29.42 2.39 -1.44
C SER A 139 30.06 3.19 -0.30
N GLY A 140 29.54 3.12 0.93
CA GLY A 140 30.09 3.79 2.10
C GLY A 140 29.93 5.32 2.08
N GLN A 141 29.07 5.86 1.20
CA GLN A 141 28.89 7.30 1.02
C GLN A 141 27.92 7.92 2.03
N ILE A 142 27.26 7.10 2.83
CA ILE A 142 26.24 7.51 3.80
C ILE A 142 26.67 7.03 5.20
N PRO A 143 26.69 7.92 6.21
CA PRO A 143 26.99 7.54 7.59
C PRO A 143 26.04 6.46 8.11
N ALA A 144 26.54 5.56 8.96
CA ALA A 144 25.81 4.44 9.54
C ALA A 144 24.41 4.79 10.10
N ALA A 145 24.30 5.87 10.89
CA ALA A 145 23.02 6.29 11.47
C ALA A 145 22.01 6.74 10.40
N ALA A 146 22.47 7.46 9.38
CA ALA A 146 21.63 7.88 8.25
C ALA A 146 21.22 6.70 7.37
N SER A 147 22.11 5.71 7.21
CA SER A 147 21.82 4.46 6.49
C SER A 147 20.69 3.69 7.15
N LEU A 148 20.70 3.52 8.49
CA LEU A 148 19.61 2.85 9.20
C LEU A 148 18.28 3.58 9.00
N TRP A 149 18.28 4.92 9.16
CA TRP A 149 17.08 5.73 8.99
C TRP A 149 16.48 5.60 7.58
N LEU A 150 17.32 5.65 6.54
CA LEU A 150 16.90 5.47 5.16
C LEU A 150 16.34 4.07 4.91
N GLN A 151 16.90 3.03 5.53
CA GLN A 151 16.40 1.67 5.38
C GLN A 151 15.02 1.48 6.03
N LEU A 152 14.79 2.04 7.22
CA LEU A 152 13.46 2.03 7.85
C LEU A 152 12.42 2.77 7.01
N ASN A 153 12.82 3.89 6.42
CA ASN A 153 12.02 4.66 5.48
C ASN A 153 11.63 3.85 4.24
N ILE A 154 12.57 3.11 3.63
CA ILE A 154 12.30 2.20 2.51
C ILE A 154 11.29 1.12 2.90
N ILE A 155 11.38 0.56 4.11
CA ILE A 155 10.39 -0.41 4.61
C ILE A 155 9.01 0.25 4.75
N ALA A 156 8.92 1.42 5.39
CA ALA A 156 7.66 2.12 5.60
C ALA A 156 6.96 2.48 4.27
N ALA A 157 7.74 2.95 3.30
CA ALA A 157 7.26 3.22 1.94
C ALA A 157 6.84 1.94 1.21
N GLY A 158 7.62 0.85 1.32
CA GLY A 158 7.29 -0.45 0.74
C GLY A 158 5.98 -1.01 1.31
N PHE A 159 5.82 -0.98 2.62
CA PHE A 159 4.60 -1.38 3.31
C PHE A 159 3.40 -0.54 2.87
N SER A 160 3.54 0.78 2.85
CA SER A 160 2.46 1.68 2.42
C SER A 160 2.04 1.44 0.97
N ALA A 161 3.02 1.27 0.07
CA ALA A 161 2.76 0.97 -1.34
C ALA A 161 2.07 -0.38 -1.50
N TYR A 162 2.52 -1.40 -0.77
CA TYR A 162 1.94 -2.74 -0.77
C TYR A 162 0.48 -2.74 -0.30
N VAL A 163 0.21 -2.16 0.87
CA VAL A 163 -1.16 -2.09 1.42
C VAL A 163 -2.07 -1.30 0.48
N SER A 164 -1.61 -0.15 -0.03
CA SER A 164 -2.39 0.66 -0.98
C SER A 164 -2.71 -0.10 -2.28
N ALA A 165 -1.74 -0.80 -2.85
CA ALA A 165 -1.92 -1.60 -4.07
C ALA A 165 -2.93 -2.75 -3.87
N LYS A 166 -2.82 -3.46 -2.75
CA LYS A 166 -3.80 -4.50 -2.36
C LYS A 166 -5.17 -3.90 -2.11
N GLN A 167 -5.25 -2.72 -1.49
CA GLN A 167 -6.51 -2.02 -1.22
C GLN A 167 -7.23 -1.65 -2.52
N VAL A 168 -6.50 -1.12 -3.51
CA VAL A 168 -7.04 -0.85 -4.86
C VAL A 168 -7.55 -2.14 -5.50
N SER A 169 -6.78 -3.22 -5.43
CA SER A 169 -7.17 -4.54 -5.98
C SER A 169 -8.44 -5.07 -5.31
N TYR A 170 -8.53 -4.94 -3.99
CA TYR A 170 -9.66 -5.38 -3.19
C TYR A 170 -10.93 -4.56 -3.47
N PHE A 171 -10.80 -3.24 -3.63
CA PHE A 171 -11.89 -2.36 -4.06
C PHE A 171 -12.45 -2.75 -5.43
N LEU A 172 -11.59 -3.11 -6.38
CA LEU A 172 -12.04 -3.54 -7.71
C LEU A 172 -12.75 -4.90 -7.67
N LYS A 173 -12.26 -5.83 -6.83
CA LYS A 173 -12.84 -7.16 -6.66
C LYS A 173 -14.22 -7.12 -6.00
N HIS A 174 -14.36 -6.34 -4.93
CA HIS A 174 -15.57 -6.32 -4.09
C HIS A 174 -16.53 -5.18 -4.40
N ARG A 175 -16.10 -4.16 -5.17
CA ARG A 175 -16.91 -2.99 -5.58
C ARG A 175 -17.58 -2.24 -4.43
N LYS A 176 -16.98 -2.33 -3.25
CA LYS A 176 -17.36 -1.59 -2.05
C LYS A 176 -16.16 -0.78 -1.59
N MET A 177 -16.44 0.41 -1.09
CA MET A 177 -15.45 1.27 -0.47
C MET A 177 -16.03 1.62 0.90
N SER A 178 -15.40 1.13 1.96
CA SER A 178 -15.79 1.44 3.32
C SER A 178 -14.65 2.15 4.01
N VAL A 179 -14.98 3.26 4.66
CA VAL A 179 -14.04 4.06 5.44
C VAL A 179 -13.93 3.46 6.84
N SER A 180 -12.76 3.60 7.47
CA SER A 180 -12.51 3.07 8.83
C SER A 180 -13.19 3.99 9.85
N PRO A 181 -14.17 3.49 10.63
CA PRO A 181 -14.89 4.31 11.60
C PRO A 181 -13.99 4.73 12.77
N THR A 182 -12.90 4.00 13.02
CA THR A 182 -11.93 4.36 14.05
C THR A 182 -11.06 5.53 13.64
N LEU A 183 -10.62 5.57 12.38
CA LEU A 183 -9.90 6.72 11.84
C LEU A 183 -10.81 7.95 11.74
N GLU A 184 -12.08 7.77 11.40
CA GLU A 184 -13.07 8.86 11.39
C GLU A 184 -13.15 9.51 12.77
N LYS A 185 -13.29 8.70 13.83
CA LYS A 185 -13.33 9.17 15.22
C LYS A 185 -12.02 9.83 15.65
N MET A 186 -10.87 9.27 15.29
CA MET A 186 -9.56 9.86 15.62
C MET A 186 -9.36 11.21 14.92
N PHE A 187 -9.65 11.31 13.62
CA PHE A 187 -9.51 12.57 12.88
C PHE A 187 -10.54 13.62 13.31
N ALA A 188 -11.76 13.21 13.67
CA ALA A 188 -12.77 14.09 14.23
C ALA A 188 -12.33 14.62 15.60
N ALA A 189 -11.80 13.77 16.47
CA ALA A 189 -11.27 14.17 17.78
C ALA A 189 -10.08 15.14 17.63
N PHE A 190 -9.14 14.84 16.74
CA PHE A 190 -7.97 15.68 16.49
C PHE A 190 -8.33 17.06 15.93
N ARG A 191 -9.40 17.16 15.12
CA ARG A 191 -9.88 18.43 14.54
C ARG A 191 -10.97 19.13 15.35
N GLY A 192 -11.27 18.65 16.55
CA GLY A 192 -12.33 19.23 17.40
C GLY A 192 -13.71 19.23 16.71
N GLY A 193 -14.01 18.19 15.92
CA GLY A 193 -15.30 18.03 15.26
C GLY A 193 -15.51 18.83 13.97
N ARG A 194 -14.49 19.55 13.46
CA ARG A 194 -14.63 20.28 12.18
C ARG A 194 -14.61 19.33 10.98
N PRO A 195 -15.45 19.54 9.95
CA PRO A 195 -15.45 18.74 8.73
C PRO A 195 -14.15 18.93 7.94
N GLY A 196 -13.68 17.88 7.26
CA GLY A 196 -12.47 17.93 6.44
C GLY A 196 -12.29 16.70 5.56
N LEU A 197 -11.06 16.44 5.14
CA LEU A 197 -10.77 15.51 4.03
C LEU A 197 -11.30 14.09 4.28
N TYR A 198 -11.25 13.61 5.53
CA TYR A 198 -11.75 12.28 5.87
C TYR A 198 -13.28 12.16 5.79
N ASP A 199 -13.99 13.21 6.21
CA ASP A 199 -15.46 13.28 6.15
C ASP A 199 -15.94 13.38 4.68
N GLN A 200 -15.16 14.07 3.84
CA GLN A 200 -15.39 14.07 2.40
C GLN A 200 -15.14 12.69 1.78
N ALA A 201 -14.08 11.99 2.19
CA ALA A 201 -13.82 10.62 1.74
C ALA A 201 -14.95 9.65 2.14
N ALA A 202 -15.51 9.78 3.35
CA ALA A 202 -16.68 9.04 3.78
C ALA A 202 -17.89 9.28 2.86
N ARG A 203 -18.23 10.54 2.58
CA ARG A 203 -19.34 10.90 1.66
C ARG A 203 -19.12 10.37 0.24
N VAL A 204 -17.89 10.45 -0.27
CA VAL A 204 -17.55 9.92 -1.60
C VAL A 204 -17.68 8.40 -1.62
N SER A 205 -17.26 7.71 -0.55
CA SER A 205 -17.37 6.25 -0.44
C SER A 205 -18.82 5.78 -0.45
N GLU A 206 -19.72 6.46 0.28
CA GLU A 206 -21.15 6.15 0.28
C GLU A 206 -21.79 6.37 -1.09
N LYS A 207 -21.45 7.49 -1.75
CA LYS A 207 -21.95 7.79 -3.09
C LYS A 207 -21.49 6.72 -4.08
N PHE A 208 -20.20 6.34 -4.01
CA PHE A 208 -19.64 5.28 -4.84
C PHE A 208 -20.35 3.93 -4.61
N GLU A 209 -20.60 3.54 -3.36
CA GLU A 209 -21.31 2.30 -3.07
C GLU A 209 -22.74 2.29 -3.64
N ARG A 210 -23.46 3.41 -3.52
CA ARG A 210 -24.81 3.57 -4.11
C ARG A 210 -24.79 3.44 -5.62
N ASP A 211 -23.85 4.10 -6.28
CA ASP A 211 -23.70 4.07 -7.74
C ASP A 211 -23.31 2.66 -8.22
N MET A 212 -22.44 1.97 -7.48
CA MET A 212 -22.03 0.60 -7.78
C MET A 212 -23.13 -0.44 -7.58
N LYS A 213 -24.01 -0.25 -6.58
CA LYS A 213 -25.22 -1.09 -6.41
C LYS A 213 -26.16 -0.93 -7.60
N LYS A 214 -26.40 0.31 -8.06
CA LYS A 214 -27.23 0.60 -9.24
C LYS A 214 -26.64 -0.02 -10.51
N ALA A 215 -25.35 0.19 -10.77
CA ALA A 215 -24.67 -0.35 -11.94
C ALA A 215 -24.64 -1.89 -11.95
N SER A 216 -24.41 -2.52 -10.79
CA SER A 216 -24.42 -3.98 -10.66
C SER A 216 -25.82 -4.56 -10.87
N ALA A 217 -26.87 -3.91 -10.37
CA ALA A 217 -28.25 -4.32 -10.61
C ALA A 217 -28.63 -4.21 -12.10
N GLN A 218 -28.22 -3.12 -12.77
CA GLN A 218 -28.43 -2.93 -14.21
C GLN A 218 -27.69 -3.99 -15.04
N ALA A 219 -26.41 -4.26 -14.75
CA ALA A 219 -25.63 -5.29 -15.42
C ALA A 219 -26.22 -6.70 -15.23
N ALA A 220 -26.72 -7.01 -14.03
CA ALA A 220 -27.42 -8.26 -13.76
C ALA A 220 -28.75 -8.37 -14.52
N ALA A 221 -29.52 -7.28 -14.61
CA ALA A 221 -30.76 -7.22 -15.37
C ALA A 221 -30.51 -7.43 -16.88
N GLN A 222 -29.49 -6.76 -17.44
CA GLN A 222 -29.08 -6.92 -18.84
C GLN A 222 -28.64 -8.36 -19.13
N ARG A 223 -27.87 -9.00 -18.24
CA ARG A 223 -27.49 -10.42 -18.36
C ARG A 223 -28.68 -11.38 -18.30
N ARG A 224 -29.71 -11.05 -17.49
CA ARG A 224 -30.95 -11.84 -17.43
C ARG A 224 -31.78 -11.68 -18.70
N GLN A 225 -31.85 -10.47 -19.25
CA GLN A 225 -32.57 -10.19 -20.50
C GLN A 225 -31.89 -10.82 -21.71
N SER A 226 -30.55 -10.76 -21.81
CA SER A 226 -29.80 -11.38 -22.89
C SER A 226 -29.98 -12.91 -22.89
N LYS A 227 -29.89 -13.56 -21.73
CA LYS A 227 -30.14 -15.01 -21.58
C LYS A 227 -31.59 -15.43 -21.91
N LYS A 228 -32.59 -14.58 -21.64
CA LYS A 228 -33.98 -14.86 -22.05
C LYS A 228 -34.16 -14.77 -23.56
N ARG A 229 -33.45 -13.86 -24.24
CA ARG A 229 -33.46 -13.72 -25.70
C ARG A 229 -32.74 -14.86 -26.44
N THR A 230 -31.74 -15.49 -25.82
CA THR A 230 -30.96 -16.58 -26.46
C THR A 230 -31.53 -17.98 -26.26
N LYS A 231 -32.65 -18.17 -25.56
CA LYS A 231 -33.31 -19.49 -25.51
C LYS A 231 -34.10 -19.68 -26.81
N PRO A 232 -33.67 -20.56 -27.75
CA PRO A 232 -34.53 -20.92 -28.87
C PRO A 232 -35.78 -21.60 -28.31
N LYS A 233 -36.95 -21.25 -28.86
CA LYS A 233 -38.19 -22.01 -28.64
C LYS A 233 -37.87 -23.46 -29.04
N ARG A 234 -37.81 -24.37 -28.05
CA ARG A 234 -37.93 -25.80 -28.33
C ARG A 234 -39.37 -26.02 -28.77
N THR A 235 -39.57 -26.05 -30.09
CA THR A 235 -40.75 -26.65 -30.74
C THR A 235 -40.64 -28.16 -30.68
#